data_AF-A0A6I2XVH0-F1
#
_entry.id   AF-A0A6I2XVH0-F1
#
_cell.length_a   1.000
_cell.length_b   1.000
_cell.length_c   1.000
_cell.angle_alpha   90.00
_cell.angle_beta   90.00
_cell.angle_gamma   90.00
#
_symmetry.space_group_name_H-M   'P 1'
#
loop_
_entity.id
_entity.type
_entity.pdbx_description
1 polymer ?
#
loop_
_entity_poly.entity_id
_entity_poly.type
_entity_poly.pdbx_seq_one_letter_code
_entity_poly.pdbx_strand_id
1 'polypeptide(L)'
;MKRLVLVAAATAIAMTAFPAVGSATTLKRTVAQGFLGVDMDPWDSGDMREANISTQLDRAAAAGVESIRFPLYWFKIQKYSSMARVPSSESANYIADPNDAAAAPYRWTELDYFIGEAAKRGIRVMPSIMGAPLWADDEAYTYDPTGTHGSASSPLRMNIPNNFDQYGAFVATLARRYGSSGSFWTGNPSITKIPVLSWQIWNEPDFSYYWPQHADQCVSTKNKTPHICPADSRTHKELSATLLKKAGEVKQYWAPTFVSLLRATRPKVKAVDPAAKIVLASLTNAGWIDLNFVYLAGGKGLFDAMGANIFVATANTAKAVSYYRAALKTAKDPNLPMIVTEFSWSSAITNMPISSAFCPHAVALPADPTQCKMKTIVTDEAGQSKNLGTAVDSYAKMISSGHIIGLYWYSWASKNSGTDSIWDYSGLNSVTGSTVTAKPALATFTSRAMKLEGCKTKRVATACATK
;
A
#
# COMPACT_ATOMS: atom_id res chain seq x y z
N MET A 1 12.51 -95.35 40.00
CA MET A 1 13.19 -94.08 39.64
C MET A 1 12.97 -93.87 38.15
N LYS A 2 11.98 -93.06 37.70
CA LYS A 2 12.05 -91.61 37.35
C LYS A 2 13.24 -91.28 36.44
N ARG A 3 13.15 -90.55 35.32
CA ARG A 3 12.07 -89.84 34.60
C ARG A 3 12.68 -89.24 33.31
N LEU A 4 11.81 -89.05 32.31
CA LEU A 4 11.72 -87.96 31.32
C LEU A 4 12.83 -87.75 30.24
N VAL A 5 12.39 -87.97 28.99
CA VAL A 5 12.88 -87.32 27.77
C VAL A 5 12.27 -85.91 27.69
N LEU A 6 13.09 -84.89 27.45
CA LEU A 6 12.67 -83.49 27.25
C LEU A 6 12.84 -83.13 25.76
N VAL A 7 11.73 -82.87 25.09
CA VAL A 7 11.67 -82.27 23.74
C VAL A 7 11.57 -80.76 23.93
N ALA A 8 12.55 -80.00 23.43
CA ALA A 8 12.51 -78.54 23.40
C ALA A 8 11.95 -78.07 22.05
N ALA A 9 10.78 -77.43 22.08
CA ALA A 9 10.20 -76.72 20.95
C ALA A 9 10.79 -75.30 20.88
N ALA A 10 11.35 -74.92 19.73
CA ALA A 10 11.77 -73.55 19.45
C ALA A 10 10.64 -72.83 18.69
N THR A 11 10.03 -71.85 19.34
CA THR A 11 8.95 -71.01 18.80
C THR A 11 9.55 -69.94 17.88
N ALA A 12 9.16 -69.92 16.61
CA ALA A 12 9.50 -68.86 15.67
C ALA A 12 8.65 -67.60 15.94
N ILE A 13 9.30 -66.47 16.26
CA ILE A 13 8.65 -65.16 16.38
C ILE A 13 8.54 -64.55 14.98
N ALA A 14 7.33 -64.41 14.46
CA ALA A 14 7.05 -63.66 13.25
C ALA A 14 7.20 -62.16 13.52
N MET A 15 8.23 -61.53 12.95
CA MET A 15 8.36 -60.08 12.93
C MET A 15 7.35 -59.51 11.92
N THR A 16 6.31 -58.85 12.42
CA THR A 16 5.40 -58.05 11.60
C THR A 16 6.12 -56.77 11.17
N ALA A 17 6.37 -56.64 9.86
CA ALA A 17 6.88 -55.41 9.28
C ALA A 17 5.79 -54.32 9.39
N PHE A 18 6.04 -53.29 10.20
CA PHE A 18 5.22 -52.08 10.19
C PHE A 18 5.40 -51.36 8.85
N PRO A 19 4.32 -50.90 8.19
CA PRO A 19 4.45 -50.08 7.00
C PRO A 19 5.20 -48.78 7.36
N ALA A 20 6.23 -48.47 6.58
CA ALA A 20 6.99 -47.24 6.72
C ALA A 20 6.03 -46.04 6.71
N VAL A 21 6.01 -45.28 7.80
CA VAL A 21 5.31 -44.00 7.89
C VAL A 21 5.84 -43.13 6.76
N GLY A 22 4.98 -42.79 5.80
CA GLY A 22 5.33 -41.93 4.68
C GLY A 22 5.99 -40.66 5.18
N SER A 23 7.14 -40.31 4.60
CA SER A 23 7.81 -39.04 4.88
C SER A 23 6.81 -37.90 4.67
N ALA A 24 6.42 -37.23 5.75
CA ALA A 24 5.58 -36.04 5.67
C ALA A 24 6.31 -35.03 4.78
N THR A 25 5.75 -34.74 3.60
CA THR A 25 6.24 -33.70 2.71
C THR A 25 6.16 -32.38 3.47
N THR A 26 7.31 -31.88 3.92
CA THR A 26 7.44 -30.55 4.49
C THR A 26 6.98 -29.54 3.44
N LEU A 27 5.91 -28.80 3.73
CA LEU A 27 5.46 -27.70 2.89
C LEU A 27 6.62 -26.73 2.67
N LYS A 28 6.98 -26.50 1.40
CA LYS A 28 8.10 -25.62 1.03
C LYS A 28 7.57 -24.25 0.66
N ARG A 29 8.13 -23.21 1.26
CA ARG A 29 7.91 -21.81 0.89
C ARG A 29 8.24 -21.59 -0.59
N THR A 30 7.36 -20.91 -1.32
CA THR A 30 7.50 -20.61 -2.76
C THR A 30 7.75 -19.13 -3.06
N VAL A 31 7.61 -18.27 -2.06
CA VAL A 31 7.77 -16.81 -2.18
C VAL A 31 8.63 -16.25 -1.05
N ALA A 32 9.24 -15.08 -1.25
CA ALA A 32 9.98 -14.40 -0.18
C ALA A 32 9.05 -14.06 1.01
N GLN A 33 9.61 -13.93 2.21
CA GLN A 33 8.82 -13.47 3.36
C GLN A 33 8.29 -12.06 3.12
N GLY A 34 7.00 -11.82 3.43
CA GLY A 34 6.32 -10.56 3.19
C GLY A 34 5.75 -10.41 1.77
N PHE A 35 5.76 -11.47 0.95
CA PHE A 35 5.32 -11.38 -0.43
C PHE A 35 3.82 -11.08 -0.58
N LEU A 36 2.95 -11.81 0.15
CA LEU A 36 1.52 -11.53 0.17
C LEU A 36 1.15 -10.74 1.44
N GLY A 37 0.57 -9.58 1.23
CA GLY A 37 0.20 -8.63 2.27
C GLY A 37 -1.18 -8.04 2.04
N VAL A 38 -1.52 -7.06 2.87
CA VAL A 38 -2.78 -6.31 2.81
C VAL A 38 -2.51 -4.81 2.93
N ASP A 39 -3.40 -4.01 2.37
CA ASP A 39 -3.51 -2.60 2.74
C ASP A 39 -4.29 -2.47 4.05
N MET A 40 -3.76 -1.71 4.98
CA MET A 40 -4.39 -1.41 6.26
C MET A 40 -4.12 0.05 6.60
N ASP A 41 -5.16 0.86 6.78
CA ASP A 41 -5.01 2.26 7.20
C ASP A 41 -5.06 2.35 8.74
N PRO A 42 -3.94 2.67 9.42
CA PRO A 42 -3.94 2.82 10.88
C PRO A 42 -4.52 4.18 11.34
N TRP A 43 -4.80 5.09 10.41
CA TRP A 43 -5.32 6.44 10.69
C TRP A 43 -6.83 6.55 10.61
N ASP A 44 -7.48 5.58 9.96
CA ASP A 44 -8.93 5.62 9.74
C ASP A 44 -9.64 5.68 11.10
N SER A 45 -10.18 6.86 11.39
CA SER A 45 -10.72 7.24 12.70
C SER A 45 -12.10 6.63 12.99
N GLY A 46 -12.65 5.87 12.04
CA GLY A 46 -13.91 5.14 12.21
C GLY A 46 -13.74 3.79 12.90
N ASP A 47 -14.54 2.81 12.46
CA ASP A 47 -14.70 1.51 13.11
C ASP A 47 -13.36 0.74 13.27
N MET A 48 -12.39 0.95 12.38
CA MET A 48 -11.06 0.33 12.48
C MET A 48 -10.21 0.84 13.65
N ARG A 49 -10.36 2.09 14.06
CA ARG A 49 -9.71 2.63 15.27
C ARG A 49 -10.43 2.19 16.54
N GLU A 50 -11.74 1.95 16.46
CA GLU A 50 -12.52 1.35 17.56
C GLU A 50 -12.18 -0.14 17.76
N ALA A 51 -11.82 -0.85 16.69
CA ALA A 51 -11.23 -2.17 16.76
C ALA A 51 -9.75 -2.07 17.17
N ASN A 52 -9.38 -2.63 18.33
CA ASN A 52 -7.98 -2.61 18.82
C ASN A 52 -6.98 -3.10 17.75
N ILE A 53 -6.11 -2.20 17.27
CA ILE A 53 -5.11 -2.48 16.21
C ILE A 53 -4.17 -3.64 16.54
N SER A 54 -3.82 -3.83 17.82
CA SER A 54 -2.99 -4.96 18.26
C SER A 54 -3.71 -6.29 17.98
N THR A 55 -5.00 -6.37 18.31
CA THR A 55 -5.86 -7.53 18.02
C THR A 55 -6.04 -7.73 16.52
N GLN A 56 -6.15 -6.66 15.73
CA GLN A 56 -6.21 -6.77 14.27
C GLN A 56 -4.91 -7.34 13.70
N LEU A 57 -3.76 -6.92 14.21
CA LEU A 57 -2.46 -7.44 13.79
C LEU A 57 -2.27 -8.90 14.21
N ASP A 58 -2.78 -9.33 15.36
CA ASP A 58 -2.81 -10.76 15.73
C ASP A 58 -3.61 -11.59 14.72
N ARG A 59 -4.82 -11.12 14.37
CA ARG A 59 -5.66 -11.75 13.37
C ARG A 59 -5.00 -11.77 12.00
N ALA A 60 -4.34 -10.68 11.61
CA ALA A 60 -3.63 -10.57 10.34
C ALA A 60 -2.48 -11.59 10.27
N ALA A 61 -1.63 -11.66 11.30
CA ALA A 61 -0.54 -12.63 11.36
C ALA A 61 -1.05 -14.07 11.31
N ALA A 62 -2.13 -14.39 12.02
CA ALA A 62 -2.76 -15.70 12.02
C ALA A 62 -3.37 -16.07 10.64
N ALA A 63 -3.88 -15.08 9.91
CA ALA A 63 -4.39 -15.23 8.55
C ALA A 63 -3.28 -15.34 7.47
N GLY A 64 -2.00 -15.26 7.86
CA GLY A 64 -0.87 -15.32 6.93
C GLY A 64 -0.47 -13.98 6.31
N VAL A 65 -0.86 -12.85 6.91
CA VAL A 65 -0.32 -11.55 6.52
C VAL A 65 1.12 -11.45 7.00
N GLU A 66 2.08 -11.38 6.07
CA GLU A 66 3.50 -11.16 6.40
C GLU A 66 3.96 -9.71 6.16
N SER A 67 3.17 -8.93 5.43
CA SER A 67 3.46 -7.53 5.15
C SER A 67 2.20 -6.67 5.12
N ILE A 68 2.35 -5.40 5.51
CA ILE A 68 1.28 -4.41 5.47
C ILE A 68 1.77 -3.18 4.69
N ARG A 69 1.01 -2.78 3.68
CA ARG A 69 1.13 -1.47 3.06
C ARG A 69 0.13 -0.54 3.74
N PHE A 70 0.52 0.70 4.01
CA PHE A 70 -0.36 1.66 4.67
C PHE A 70 -0.08 3.08 4.20
N PRO A 71 -1.09 3.96 4.09
CA PRO A 71 -0.85 5.37 3.86
C PRO A 71 -0.15 5.97 5.09
N LEU A 72 0.85 6.81 4.88
CA LEU A 72 1.48 7.62 5.92
C LEU A 72 1.34 9.07 5.51
N TYR A 73 0.47 9.80 6.22
CA TYR A 73 0.20 11.20 5.92
C TYR A 73 1.21 12.11 6.61
N TRP A 74 1.97 12.89 5.86
CA TRP A 74 2.95 13.83 6.42
C TRP A 74 2.26 14.84 7.34
N PHE A 75 1.09 15.35 6.96
CA PHE A 75 0.31 16.26 7.80
C PHE A 75 -0.16 15.67 9.15
N LYS A 76 -0.24 14.33 9.30
CA LYS A 76 -0.53 13.69 10.59
C LYS A 76 0.69 13.68 11.52
N ILE A 77 1.89 13.67 10.95
CA ILE A 77 3.16 13.61 11.69
C ILE A 77 3.68 15.02 12.01
N GLN A 78 3.68 15.94 11.04
CA GLN A 78 4.16 17.32 11.21
C GLN A 78 3.03 18.33 10.94
N LYS A 79 2.01 18.33 11.81
CA LYS A 79 0.84 19.22 11.70
C LYS A 79 1.20 20.71 11.75
N TYR A 80 2.17 21.07 12.59
CA TYR A 80 2.56 22.46 12.86
C TYR A 80 3.92 22.78 12.23
N SER A 81 4.13 24.03 11.81
CA SER A 81 5.40 24.47 11.21
C SER A 81 6.54 24.68 12.21
N SER A 82 6.23 24.79 13.50
CA SER A 82 7.22 24.92 14.59
C SER A 82 6.58 24.59 15.95
N MET A 83 7.40 24.31 16.96
CA MET A 83 6.93 24.08 18.33
C MET A 83 6.13 25.27 18.90
N ALA A 84 6.45 26.51 18.52
CA ALA A 84 5.76 27.71 18.99
C ALA A 84 4.28 27.79 18.52
N ARG A 85 3.92 27.03 17.47
CA ARG A 85 2.56 26.98 16.93
C ARG A 85 1.71 25.86 17.56
N VAL A 86 2.32 24.97 18.33
CA VAL A 86 1.62 23.86 18.99
C VAL A 86 0.83 24.40 20.19
N PRO A 87 -0.50 24.17 20.28
CA PRO A 87 -1.27 24.54 21.46
C PRO A 87 -0.66 23.96 22.74
N SER A 88 -0.62 24.74 23.82
CA SER A 88 0.00 24.29 25.08
C SER A 88 -0.59 22.97 25.60
N SER A 89 -1.89 22.73 25.37
CA SER A 89 -2.61 21.50 25.71
C SER A 89 -2.13 20.27 24.92
N GLU A 90 -1.54 20.45 23.75
CA GLU A 90 -1.05 19.38 22.88
C GLU A 90 0.48 19.24 22.90
N SER A 91 1.21 20.21 23.46
CA SER A 91 2.67 20.32 23.40
C SER A 91 3.42 19.04 23.80
N ALA A 92 2.92 18.31 24.81
CA ALA A 92 3.51 17.05 25.27
C ALA A 92 3.47 15.90 24.23
N ASN A 93 2.61 16.01 23.20
CA ASN A 93 2.49 15.02 22.13
C ASN A 93 3.46 15.25 20.96
N TYR A 94 4.20 16.36 20.98
CA TYR A 94 5.09 16.78 19.89
C TYR A 94 6.55 16.79 20.35
N ILE A 95 7.43 16.30 19.48
CA ILE A 95 8.87 16.26 19.71
C ILE A 95 9.54 17.17 18.67
N ALA A 96 10.38 18.10 19.13
CA ALA A 96 11.17 18.97 18.26
C ALA A 96 12.15 18.16 17.39
N ASP A 97 12.52 18.68 16.21
CA ASP A 97 13.59 18.06 15.42
C ASP A 97 14.91 18.19 16.19
N PRO A 98 15.65 17.09 16.42
CA PRO A 98 16.91 17.15 17.17
C PRO A 98 18.01 17.95 16.46
N ASN A 99 17.90 18.19 15.16
CA ASN A 99 18.89 18.95 14.39
C ASN A 99 18.51 20.43 14.21
N ASP A 100 17.23 20.77 14.39
CA ASP A 100 16.72 22.13 14.28
C ASP A 100 15.45 22.31 15.12
N ALA A 101 15.60 22.86 16.32
CA ALA A 101 14.47 23.09 17.22
C ALA A 101 13.43 24.10 16.70
N ALA A 102 13.78 24.90 15.67
CA ALA A 102 12.85 25.81 15.00
C ALA A 102 12.04 25.13 13.90
N ALA A 103 12.44 23.93 13.45
CA ALA A 103 11.73 23.17 12.44
C ALA A 103 10.39 22.59 12.95
N ALA A 104 9.59 22.11 12.01
CA ALA A 104 8.29 21.51 12.28
C ALA A 104 8.42 20.30 13.22
N PRO A 105 7.70 20.27 14.36
CA PRO A 105 7.80 19.17 15.30
C PRO A 105 7.03 17.95 14.85
N TYR A 106 7.40 16.80 15.39
CA TYR A 106 6.86 15.50 15.02
C TYR A 106 5.95 14.94 16.11
N ARG A 107 4.82 14.35 15.69
CA ARG A 107 3.94 13.54 16.53
C ARG A 107 4.13 12.07 16.20
N TRP A 108 4.85 11.34 17.07
CA TRP A 108 5.27 9.95 16.79
C TRP A 108 4.34 8.88 17.36
N THR A 109 3.58 9.19 18.41
CA THR A 109 2.90 8.21 19.27
C THR A 109 2.14 7.12 18.50
N GLU A 110 1.24 7.49 17.59
CA GLU A 110 0.44 6.52 16.85
C GLU A 110 1.28 5.69 15.86
N LEU A 111 2.25 6.31 15.20
CA LEU A 111 3.11 5.62 14.24
C LEU A 111 4.07 4.67 14.96
N ASP A 112 4.72 5.12 16.03
CA ASP A 112 5.58 4.29 16.89
C ASP A 112 4.83 3.06 17.40
N TYR A 113 3.60 3.26 17.87
CA TYR A 113 2.75 2.17 18.33
C TYR A 113 2.45 1.17 17.22
N PHE A 114 2.00 1.64 16.04
CA PHE A 114 1.72 0.76 14.90
C PHE A 114 2.96 -0.02 14.42
N ILE A 115 4.11 0.67 14.25
CA ILE A 115 5.37 0.05 13.85
C ILE A 115 5.82 -1.00 14.87
N GLY A 116 5.76 -0.66 16.17
CA GLY A 116 6.11 -1.58 17.25
C GLY A 116 5.20 -2.81 17.32
N GLU A 117 3.89 -2.62 17.19
CA GLU A 117 2.91 -3.71 17.23
C GLU A 117 3.00 -4.64 16.01
N ALA A 118 3.29 -4.11 14.82
CA ALA A 118 3.57 -4.91 13.64
C ALA A 118 4.89 -5.71 13.82
N ALA A 119 5.93 -5.06 14.34
CA ALA A 119 7.24 -5.68 14.54
C ALA A 119 7.21 -6.84 15.56
N LYS A 120 6.46 -6.69 16.66
CA LYS A 120 6.22 -7.77 17.65
C LYS A 120 5.65 -9.05 17.02
N ARG A 121 4.96 -8.92 15.87
CA ARG A 121 4.32 -10.03 15.14
C ARG A 121 5.10 -10.47 13.90
N GLY A 122 6.30 -9.94 13.67
CA GLY A 122 7.06 -10.31 12.48
C GLY A 122 6.62 -9.64 11.19
N ILE A 123 5.62 -8.74 11.25
CA ILE A 123 4.99 -8.15 10.07
C ILE A 123 5.88 -7.02 9.55
N ARG A 124 6.27 -7.10 8.27
CA ARG A 124 6.98 -6.00 7.60
C ARG A 124 5.99 -4.93 7.19
N VAL A 125 6.42 -3.67 7.19
CA VAL A 125 5.56 -2.58 6.72
C VAL A 125 6.19 -1.83 5.55
N MET A 126 5.32 -1.27 4.69
CA MET A 126 5.71 -0.39 3.59
C MET A 126 4.79 0.84 3.62
N PRO A 127 5.26 1.99 4.15
CA PRO A 127 4.48 3.22 4.11
C PRO A 127 4.40 3.79 2.69
N SER A 128 3.21 4.24 2.30
CA SER A 128 2.97 5.13 1.16
C SER A 128 2.88 6.57 1.66
N ILE A 129 3.96 7.33 1.48
CA ILE A 129 4.14 8.62 2.15
C ILE A 129 3.54 9.74 1.30
N MET A 130 2.48 10.39 1.78
CA MET A 130 1.75 11.42 1.04
C MET A 130 1.16 12.53 1.92
N GLY A 131 0.49 13.51 1.31
CA GLY A 131 -0.25 14.57 1.98
C GLY A 131 0.62 15.56 2.74
N ALA A 132 1.08 16.61 2.06
CA ALA A 132 1.83 17.69 2.70
C ALA A 132 0.99 18.42 3.76
N PRO A 133 1.57 18.81 4.91
CA PRO A 133 0.92 19.76 5.80
C PRO A 133 0.74 21.10 5.10
N LEU A 134 -0.27 21.86 5.50
CA LEU A 134 -0.63 23.14 4.87
C LEU A 134 0.55 24.13 4.82
N TRP A 135 1.38 24.15 5.86
CA TRP A 135 2.57 25.01 5.91
C TRP A 135 3.66 24.63 4.90
N ALA A 136 3.68 23.39 4.41
CA ALA A 136 4.62 22.90 3.39
C ALA A 136 4.02 22.99 1.97
N ASP A 137 2.71 23.19 1.86
CA ASP A 137 1.99 23.40 0.61
C ASP A 137 2.05 24.88 0.20
N ASP A 138 1.78 25.78 1.14
CA ASP A 138 1.89 27.23 0.95
C ASP A 138 2.58 27.87 2.17
N GLU A 139 3.78 28.43 1.97
CA GLU A 139 4.54 29.11 3.02
C GLU A 139 3.84 30.38 3.54
N ALA A 140 2.94 30.97 2.74
CA ALA A 140 2.15 32.14 3.12
C ALA A 140 0.85 31.77 3.89
N TYR A 141 0.54 30.49 4.05
CA TYR A 141 -0.70 30.04 4.69
C TYR A 141 -0.71 30.31 6.20
N THR A 142 -1.61 31.19 6.64
CA THR A 142 -1.90 31.42 8.06
C THR A 142 -2.91 30.38 8.56
N TYR A 143 -2.43 29.44 9.36
CA TYR A 143 -3.21 28.38 10.02
C TYR A 143 -4.55 28.85 10.60
N ASP A 144 -5.66 28.23 10.20
CA ASP A 144 -6.95 28.25 10.91
C ASP A 144 -7.04 27.02 11.84
N PRO A 145 -7.02 27.19 13.17
CA PRO A 145 -7.14 26.11 14.15
C PRO A 145 -8.45 25.33 14.10
N THR A 146 -9.48 25.88 13.44
CA THR A 146 -10.79 25.25 13.27
C THR A 146 -10.94 24.55 11.92
N GLY A 147 -9.99 24.79 11.01
CA GLY A 147 -9.89 24.08 9.75
C GLY A 147 -9.50 22.63 10.00
N THR A 148 -10.48 21.73 9.89
CA THR A 148 -10.18 20.34 9.59
C THR A 148 -9.28 20.32 8.35
N HIS A 149 -8.37 19.34 8.24
CA HIS A 149 -7.93 18.95 6.91
C HIS A 149 -9.21 18.64 6.10
N GLY A 150 -9.54 19.52 5.16
CA GLY A 150 -10.86 19.57 4.53
C GLY A 150 -11.90 20.51 5.19
N SER A 151 -11.52 21.70 5.67
CA SER A 151 -12.51 22.79 5.75
C SER A 151 -13.17 22.90 4.36
N ALA A 152 -14.48 23.09 4.32
CA ALA A 152 -15.27 23.23 3.08
C ALA A 152 -14.77 24.34 2.12
N SER A 153 -13.70 25.05 2.50
CA SER A 153 -13.03 26.13 1.79
C SER A 153 -11.66 25.76 1.19
N SER A 154 -11.08 24.56 1.42
CA SER A 154 -9.94 24.06 0.62
C SER A 154 -10.42 23.05 -0.42
N PRO A 155 -10.34 23.33 -1.73
CA PRO A 155 -10.69 22.38 -2.78
C PRO A 155 -9.69 21.22 -2.91
N LEU A 156 -8.53 21.29 -2.24
CA LEU A 156 -7.48 20.27 -2.29
C LEU A 156 -7.57 19.36 -1.05
N ARG A 157 -7.88 18.07 -1.26
CA ARG A 157 -7.94 17.07 -0.18
C ARG A 157 -6.58 16.38 0.09
N MET A 158 -5.65 16.44 -0.86
CA MET A 158 -4.29 15.89 -0.73
C MET A 158 -3.25 16.90 -1.24
N ASN A 159 -2.83 17.81 -0.37
CA ASN A 159 -1.88 18.88 -0.70
C ASN A 159 -0.51 18.33 -1.09
N ILE A 160 0.15 18.93 -2.07
CA ILE A 160 1.52 18.58 -2.49
C ILE A 160 2.51 19.64 -1.98
N PRO A 161 3.75 19.27 -1.62
CA PRO A 161 4.68 20.26 -1.09
C PRO A 161 5.13 21.26 -2.17
N ASN A 162 5.25 22.54 -1.81
CA ASN A 162 5.90 23.55 -2.65
C ASN A 162 7.43 23.33 -2.73
N ASN A 163 8.01 22.76 -1.69
CA ASN A 163 9.43 22.49 -1.56
C ASN A 163 9.70 20.98 -1.43
N PHE A 164 10.15 20.38 -2.53
CA PHE A 164 10.43 18.95 -2.58
C PHE A 164 11.63 18.52 -1.72
N ASP A 165 12.55 19.43 -1.38
CA ASP A 165 13.63 19.12 -0.45
C ASP A 165 13.11 18.92 0.98
N GLN A 166 12.07 19.65 1.40
CA GLN A 166 11.42 19.46 2.71
C GLN A 166 10.76 18.09 2.79
N TYR A 167 10.02 17.68 1.75
CA TYR A 167 9.47 16.32 1.69
C TYR A 167 10.57 15.26 1.73
N GLY A 168 11.62 15.41 0.94
CA GLY A 168 12.75 14.48 0.95
C GLY A 168 13.42 14.37 2.33
N ALA A 169 13.54 15.48 3.05
CA ALA A 169 14.07 15.52 4.41
C ALA A 169 13.13 14.79 5.40
N PHE A 170 11.82 14.98 5.25
CA PHE A 170 10.82 14.26 6.06
C PHE A 170 10.92 12.74 5.86
N VAL A 171 10.99 12.25 4.61
CA VAL A 171 11.18 10.81 4.34
C VAL A 171 12.51 10.31 4.91
N ALA A 172 13.59 11.10 4.83
CA ALA A 172 14.86 10.75 5.45
C ALA A 172 14.76 10.69 6.99
N THR A 173 13.95 11.54 7.63
CA THR A 173 13.68 11.44 9.08
C THR A 173 12.96 10.13 9.42
N LEU A 174 11.97 9.71 8.62
CA LEU A 174 11.31 8.42 8.79
C LEU A 174 12.32 7.26 8.66
N ALA A 175 13.21 7.31 7.67
CA ALA A 175 14.26 6.32 7.49
C ALA A 175 15.27 6.30 8.66
N ARG A 176 15.67 7.46 9.20
CA ARG A 176 16.49 7.54 10.42
C ARG A 176 15.79 6.99 11.66
N ARG A 177 14.46 7.06 11.71
CA ARG A 177 13.69 6.57 12.87
C ARG A 177 13.44 5.07 12.80
N TYR A 178 12.99 4.55 11.65
CA TYR A 178 12.50 3.18 11.51
C TYR A 178 13.33 2.28 10.59
N GLY A 179 14.33 2.83 9.89
CA GLY A 179 15.17 2.08 8.95
C GLY A 179 16.23 1.21 9.63
N SER A 180 17.25 0.84 8.86
CA SER A 180 18.26 -0.16 9.22
C SER A 180 19.03 0.14 10.51
N SER A 181 19.22 1.41 10.85
CA SER A 181 19.86 1.87 12.10
C SER A 181 18.92 2.74 12.93
N GLY A 182 17.61 2.50 12.81
CA GLY A 182 16.56 3.37 13.32
C GLY A 182 16.64 3.68 14.82
N SER A 183 16.47 4.95 15.18
CA SER A 183 16.42 5.40 16.59
C SER A 183 15.28 4.77 17.38
N PHE A 184 14.14 4.45 16.73
CA PHE A 184 13.03 3.75 17.35
C PHE A 184 13.46 2.40 17.92
N TRP A 185 14.25 1.63 17.18
CA TRP A 185 14.73 0.32 17.61
C TRP A 185 15.71 0.43 18.77
N THR A 186 16.58 1.43 18.75
CA THR A 186 17.55 1.68 19.82
C THR A 186 16.84 2.08 21.12
N GLY A 187 15.78 2.89 21.03
CA GLY A 187 14.95 3.28 22.17
C GLY A 187 14.00 2.19 22.67
N ASN A 188 13.79 1.12 21.91
CA ASN A 188 12.85 0.04 22.23
C ASN A 188 13.50 -1.35 22.10
N PRO A 189 14.55 -1.67 22.89
CA PRO A 189 15.31 -2.92 22.73
C PRO A 189 14.52 -4.20 23.01
N SER A 190 13.36 -4.10 23.67
CA SER A 190 12.45 -5.23 23.91
C SER A 190 11.62 -5.63 22.69
N ILE A 191 11.57 -4.78 21.65
CA ILE A 191 10.86 -5.06 20.40
C ILE A 191 11.86 -5.62 19.39
N THR A 192 11.55 -6.79 18.83
CA THR A 192 12.33 -7.36 17.74
C THR A 192 12.42 -6.37 16.58
N LYS A 193 13.64 -6.01 16.19
CA LYS A 193 13.91 -5.05 15.12
C LYS A 193 13.49 -5.59 13.76
N ILE A 194 12.51 -4.94 13.14
CA ILE A 194 12.08 -5.20 11.75
C ILE A 194 12.14 -3.87 10.99
N PRO A 195 13.29 -3.53 10.37
CA PRO A 195 13.48 -2.22 9.79
C PRO A 195 12.54 -2.01 8.59
N VAL A 196 12.07 -0.77 8.44
CA VAL A 196 11.33 -0.35 7.26
C VAL A 196 12.33 -0.11 6.13
N LEU A 197 12.33 -0.99 5.14
CA LEU A 197 13.29 -0.95 4.02
C LEU A 197 12.66 -0.49 2.71
N SER A 198 11.34 -0.46 2.59
CA SER A 198 10.66 -0.02 1.38
C SER A 198 9.85 1.23 1.68
N TRP A 199 10.18 2.32 1.00
CA TRP A 199 9.55 3.63 1.16
C TRP A 199 8.85 3.99 -0.14
N GLN A 200 7.52 3.85 -0.16
CA GLN A 200 6.74 4.27 -1.32
C GLN A 200 6.54 5.78 -1.29
N ILE A 201 6.94 6.42 -2.38
CA ILE A 201 6.85 7.87 -2.52
C ILE A 201 5.53 8.19 -3.20
N TRP A 202 4.61 8.76 -2.43
CA TRP A 202 3.25 9.11 -2.84
C TRP A 202 2.36 7.94 -3.26
N ASN A 203 1.11 8.25 -3.61
CA ASN A 203 0.15 7.32 -4.18
C ASN A 203 -0.64 7.99 -5.29
N GLU A 204 -0.78 7.32 -6.43
CA GLU A 204 -1.66 7.71 -7.53
C GLU A 204 -1.49 9.16 -8.03
N PRO A 205 -0.25 9.67 -8.25
CA PRO A 205 -0.07 11.03 -8.74
C PRO A 205 -0.58 11.25 -10.17
N ASP A 206 -0.94 10.17 -10.87
CA ASP A 206 -1.68 10.18 -12.13
C ASP A 206 -3.16 10.58 -11.98
N PHE A 207 -3.65 10.69 -10.75
CA PHE A 207 -5.00 11.13 -10.44
C PHE A 207 -4.97 12.53 -9.80
N SER A 208 -5.73 13.47 -10.38
CA SER A 208 -5.68 14.89 -10.02
C SER A 208 -6.06 15.18 -8.57
N TYR A 209 -6.87 14.31 -7.97
CA TYR A 209 -7.21 14.36 -6.56
C TYR A 209 -5.99 14.17 -5.65
N TYR A 210 -5.09 13.25 -6.00
CA TYR A 210 -3.90 12.94 -5.20
C TYR A 210 -2.69 13.77 -5.59
N TRP A 211 -2.68 14.39 -6.77
CA TRP A 211 -1.62 15.31 -7.18
C TRP A 211 -2.20 16.54 -7.87
N PRO A 212 -2.87 17.43 -7.12
CA PRO A 212 -3.31 18.71 -7.65
C PRO A 212 -2.07 19.54 -7.98
N GLN A 213 -1.81 19.81 -9.26
CA GLN A 213 -0.64 20.61 -9.63
C GLN A 213 -0.81 22.05 -9.17
N HIS A 214 0.25 22.64 -8.63
CA HIS A 214 0.36 24.08 -8.44
C HIS A 214 0.35 24.78 -9.81
N ALA A 215 -0.42 25.87 -9.94
CA ALA A 215 -0.68 26.53 -11.23
C ALA A 215 0.59 27.10 -11.91
N ASP A 216 1.66 27.33 -11.14
CA ASP A 216 2.97 27.82 -11.57
C ASP A 216 3.91 26.71 -12.07
N GLN A 217 3.59 25.44 -11.81
CA GLN A 217 4.35 24.27 -12.26
C GLN A 217 3.95 23.80 -13.67
N CYS A 218 3.12 24.58 -14.36
CA CYS A 218 2.60 24.30 -15.69
C CYS A 218 3.55 24.85 -16.77
N VAL A 219 3.90 24.03 -17.77
CA VAL A 219 4.85 24.42 -18.84
C VAL A 219 4.20 25.41 -19.82
N SER A 220 4.80 26.60 -19.99
CA SER A 220 4.45 27.57 -21.05
C SER A 220 5.09 27.20 -22.39
N THR A 221 4.30 27.06 -23.45
CA THR A 221 4.83 26.95 -24.82
C THR A 221 4.85 28.32 -25.50
N LYS A 222 5.95 29.04 -25.31
CA LYS A 222 6.39 30.23 -26.09
C LYS A 222 5.54 31.50 -25.93
N ASN A 223 6.08 32.44 -25.14
CA ASN A 223 5.73 33.86 -24.97
C ASN A 223 4.56 34.23 -24.03
N LYS A 224 4.96 34.71 -22.83
CA LYS A 224 4.40 35.79 -21.99
C LYS A 224 2.87 35.93 -21.81
N THR A 225 2.16 34.83 -21.68
CA THR A 225 0.97 34.76 -20.79
C THR A 225 0.74 33.32 -20.33
N PRO A 226 0.78 33.03 -19.01
CA PRO A 226 0.66 31.66 -18.49
C PRO A 226 -0.79 31.31 -18.15
N HIS A 227 -1.39 30.27 -18.73
CA HIS A 227 -2.50 29.52 -18.10
C HIS A 227 -2.70 28.13 -18.75
N ILE A 228 -2.36 27.04 -18.04
CA ILE A 228 -3.15 25.79 -18.02
C ILE A 228 -3.05 25.19 -16.62
N CYS A 229 -4.07 25.45 -15.80
CA CYS A 229 -4.70 24.58 -14.80
C CYS A 229 -5.96 25.34 -14.39
N PRO A 230 -7.04 25.24 -15.18
CA PRO A 230 -8.17 24.41 -14.76
C PRO A 230 -8.86 23.66 -15.92
N ALA A 231 -9.68 22.68 -15.56
CA ALA A 231 -10.54 21.92 -16.46
C ALA A 231 -11.59 22.82 -17.12
N ASP A 232 -11.32 23.36 -18.31
CA ASP A 232 -12.37 23.81 -19.22
C ASP A 232 -11.99 23.55 -20.69
N SER A 233 -12.84 22.75 -21.30
CA SER A 233 -13.08 22.57 -22.71
C SER A 233 -12.96 23.86 -23.56
N ARG A 234 -11.92 23.95 -24.41
CA ARG A 234 -12.10 24.26 -25.87
C ARG A 234 -10.84 24.36 -26.74
N THR A 235 -9.62 24.25 -26.23
CA THR A 235 -8.39 24.36 -27.07
C THR A 235 -7.67 23.03 -27.33
N HIS A 236 -8.42 21.93 -27.21
CA HIS A 236 -7.99 20.54 -27.32
C HIS A 236 -7.59 20.07 -28.74
N LYS A 237 -7.49 20.93 -29.76
CA LYS A 237 -7.48 20.49 -31.17
C LYS A 237 -6.10 20.40 -31.83
N GLU A 238 -5.11 21.16 -31.36
CA GLU A 238 -3.84 21.30 -32.10
C GLU A 238 -2.62 20.61 -31.45
N LEU A 239 -2.55 20.52 -30.12
CA LEU A 239 -1.53 19.68 -29.42
C LEU A 239 -1.86 18.18 -29.44
N SER A 240 -3.08 17.86 -29.87
CA SER A 240 -3.70 16.54 -29.86
C SER A 240 -3.34 15.68 -31.08
N ALA A 241 -3.02 16.25 -32.24
CA ALA A 241 -2.93 15.46 -33.47
C ALA A 241 -1.71 14.50 -33.52
N THR A 242 -0.63 14.82 -32.80
CA THR A 242 0.60 14.03 -32.81
C THR A 242 0.70 13.08 -31.60
N LEU A 243 0.14 13.47 -30.44
CA LEU A 243 0.10 12.64 -29.22
C LEU A 243 -1.18 11.78 -29.10
N LEU A 244 -2.34 12.26 -29.58
CA LEU A 244 -3.64 11.54 -29.51
C LEU A 244 -3.97 10.66 -30.72
N LYS A 245 -3.07 10.50 -31.70
CA LYS A 245 -3.27 9.45 -32.73
C LYS A 245 -3.20 8.02 -32.15
N LYS A 246 -2.88 7.84 -30.85
CA LYS A 246 -2.76 6.52 -30.21
C LYS A 246 -3.44 6.27 -28.86
N ALA A 247 -4.07 7.25 -28.20
CA ALA A 247 -4.96 6.98 -27.07
C ALA A 247 -5.75 8.26 -26.75
N GLY A 248 -7.09 8.18 -26.75
CA GLY A 248 -7.96 9.27 -26.34
C GLY A 248 -7.91 9.51 -24.83
N GLU A 249 -8.26 10.74 -24.43
CA GLU A 249 -8.22 11.34 -23.09
C GLU A 249 -6.87 12.04 -22.77
N VAL A 250 -6.91 13.37 -22.66
CA VAL A 250 -5.75 14.20 -22.28
C VAL A 250 -5.42 13.91 -20.83
N LYS A 251 -4.27 13.26 -20.63
CA LYS A 251 -3.72 12.94 -19.32
C LYS A 251 -3.01 14.16 -18.74
N GLN A 252 -3.26 14.40 -17.46
CA GLN A 252 -2.58 15.41 -16.62
C GLN A 252 -1.05 15.30 -16.74
N TYR A 253 -0.33 16.43 -16.81
CA TYR A 253 1.12 16.46 -17.01
C TYR A 253 1.90 16.39 -15.68
N TRP A 254 1.56 15.41 -14.83
CA TRP A 254 2.03 15.29 -13.42
C TRP A 254 3.45 14.76 -13.28
N ALA A 255 3.93 14.01 -14.28
CA ALA A 255 5.16 13.25 -14.16
C ALA A 255 6.42 14.11 -13.91
N PRO A 256 6.66 15.28 -14.54
CA PRO A 256 7.87 16.06 -14.28
C PRO A 256 7.99 16.62 -12.86
N THR A 257 6.88 17.12 -12.30
CA THR A 257 6.87 17.64 -10.92
C THR A 257 7.04 16.50 -9.93
N PHE A 258 6.37 15.38 -10.15
CA PHE A 258 6.57 14.17 -9.36
C PHE A 258 8.00 13.59 -9.46
N VAL A 259 8.62 13.59 -10.65
CA VAL A 259 10.03 13.18 -10.82
C VAL A 259 10.98 14.12 -10.09
N SER A 260 10.66 15.40 -9.99
CA SER A 260 11.44 16.35 -9.19
C SER A 260 11.34 16.03 -7.69
N LEU A 261 10.17 15.63 -7.20
CA LEU A 261 9.99 15.09 -5.83
C LEU A 261 10.89 13.86 -5.60
N LEU A 262 10.89 12.90 -6.52
CA LEU A 262 11.74 11.70 -6.43
C LEU A 262 13.23 12.06 -6.42
N ARG A 263 13.64 13.04 -7.24
CA ARG A 263 15.03 13.50 -7.35
C ARG A 263 15.53 14.16 -6.07
N ALA A 264 14.68 14.94 -5.39
CA ALA A 264 14.98 15.51 -4.08
C ALA A 264 14.99 14.46 -2.96
N THR A 265 14.11 13.46 -3.04
CA THR A 265 13.91 12.46 -1.98
C THR A 265 15.00 11.39 -1.94
N ARG A 266 15.29 10.74 -3.07
CA ARG A 266 16.20 9.58 -3.12
C ARG A 266 17.56 9.81 -2.45
N PRO A 267 18.34 10.86 -2.78
CA PRO A 267 19.67 11.02 -2.21
C PRO A 267 19.64 11.21 -0.69
N LYS A 268 18.64 11.94 -0.15
CA LYS A 268 18.52 12.17 1.30
C LYS A 268 18.21 10.87 2.05
N VAL A 269 17.31 10.04 1.52
CA VAL A 269 16.99 8.73 2.11
C VAL A 269 18.19 7.79 2.04
N LYS A 270 18.87 7.71 0.89
CA LYS A 270 20.05 6.84 0.73
C LYS A 270 21.24 7.27 1.59
N ALA A 271 21.38 8.56 1.89
CA ALA A 271 22.42 9.07 2.77
C ALA A 271 22.26 8.57 4.22
N VAL A 272 21.02 8.40 4.69
CA VAL A 272 20.75 7.96 6.07
C VAL A 272 20.56 6.45 6.19
N ASP A 273 20.12 5.79 5.12
CA ASP A 273 19.95 4.35 5.05
C ASP A 273 20.25 3.84 3.63
N PRO A 274 21.48 3.40 3.34
CA PRO A 274 21.85 2.85 2.04
C PRO A 274 21.05 1.60 1.63
N ALA A 275 20.49 0.85 2.60
CA ALA A 275 19.70 -0.35 2.34
C ALA A 275 18.25 -0.03 1.95
N ALA A 276 17.76 1.16 2.29
CA ALA A 276 16.42 1.63 1.95
C ALA A 276 16.16 1.56 0.45
N LYS A 277 14.95 1.17 0.06
CA LYS A 277 14.46 1.07 -1.32
C LYS A 277 13.40 2.13 -1.52
N ILE A 278 13.56 2.91 -2.59
CA ILE A 278 12.55 3.87 -3.04
C ILE A 278 11.59 3.13 -3.96
N VAL A 279 10.32 3.05 -3.57
CA VAL A 279 9.26 2.46 -4.38
C VAL A 279 8.52 3.59 -5.08
N LEU A 280 8.39 3.50 -6.41
CA LEU A 280 7.59 4.46 -7.18
C LEU A 280 6.14 4.43 -6.69
N ALA A 281 5.47 5.59 -6.73
CA ALA A 281 4.03 5.67 -6.47
C ALA A 281 3.27 4.59 -7.25
N SER A 282 2.20 4.11 -6.64
CA SER A 282 1.25 3.25 -7.33
C SER A 282 0.57 4.04 -8.44
N LEU A 283 0.68 3.60 -9.68
CA LEU A 283 -0.04 4.20 -10.80
C LEU A 283 -1.36 3.44 -11.02
N THR A 284 -2.44 4.16 -11.30
CA THR A 284 -3.80 3.59 -11.39
C THR A 284 -4.15 3.11 -12.78
N ASN A 285 -5.17 2.26 -12.88
CA ASN A 285 -5.87 1.95 -14.13
C ASN A 285 -4.92 1.52 -15.27
N ALA A 286 -4.67 2.43 -16.22
CA ALA A 286 -3.74 2.26 -17.33
C ALA A 286 -2.30 2.64 -16.95
N GLY A 287 -1.87 2.33 -15.73
CA GLY A 287 -0.63 2.83 -15.14
C GLY A 287 0.64 2.43 -15.92
N TRP A 288 0.58 1.42 -16.80
CA TRP A 288 1.68 1.11 -17.72
C TRP A 288 1.90 2.22 -18.76
N ILE A 289 0.86 2.97 -19.12
CA ILE A 289 0.96 4.16 -19.97
C ILE A 289 1.60 5.27 -19.16
N ASP A 290 1.12 5.48 -17.94
CA ASP A 290 1.57 6.55 -17.04
C ASP A 290 3.03 6.40 -16.61
N LEU A 291 3.49 5.15 -16.48
CA LEU A 291 4.87 4.81 -16.27
C LEU A 291 5.79 5.38 -17.37
N ASN A 292 5.34 5.42 -18.63
CA ASN A 292 6.14 6.00 -19.70
C ASN A 292 6.35 7.50 -19.50
N PHE A 293 5.39 8.23 -18.93
CA PHE A 293 5.56 9.65 -18.63
C PHE A 293 6.60 9.88 -17.54
N VAL A 294 6.68 9.01 -16.53
CA VAL A 294 7.76 9.04 -15.52
C VAL A 294 9.13 8.87 -16.18
N TYR A 295 9.26 7.91 -17.10
CA TYR A 295 10.53 7.70 -17.82
C TYR A 295 10.88 8.87 -18.75
N LEU A 296 9.91 9.41 -19.50
CA LEU A 296 10.11 10.58 -20.37
C LEU A 296 10.51 11.82 -19.56
N ALA A 297 10.00 11.97 -18.35
CA ALA A 297 10.39 13.02 -17.41
C ALA A 297 11.79 12.79 -16.76
N GLY A 298 12.49 11.71 -17.11
CA GLY A 298 13.83 11.41 -16.59
C GLY A 298 13.82 10.75 -15.22
N GLY A 299 12.77 9.97 -14.90
CA GLY A 299 12.64 9.25 -13.63
C GLY A 299 13.50 8.00 -13.49
N LYS A 300 14.12 7.50 -14.58
CA LYS A 300 14.95 6.28 -14.55
C LYS A 300 16.07 6.39 -13.51
N GLY A 301 16.22 5.35 -12.69
CA GLY A 301 17.23 5.30 -11.62
C GLY A 301 16.86 6.04 -10.33
N LEU A 302 15.68 6.69 -10.28
CA LEU A 302 15.20 7.35 -9.05
C LEU A 302 14.43 6.41 -8.11
N PHE A 303 14.03 5.24 -8.58
CA PHE A 303 13.30 4.22 -7.81
C PHE A 303 13.95 2.84 -8.00
N ASP A 304 13.81 2.00 -6.98
CA ASP A 304 14.36 0.64 -6.92
C ASP A 304 13.31 -0.43 -7.26
N ALA A 305 12.02 -0.08 -7.22
CA ALA A 305 10.90 -0.89 -7.66
C ALA A 305 9.73 0.00 -8.10
N MET A 306 8.84 -0.51 -8.97
CA MET A 306 7.59 0.18 -9.31
C MET A 306 6.41 -0.31 -8.45
N GLY A 307 5.54 0.61 -8.00
CA GLY A 307 4.20 0.29 -7.52
C GLY A 307 3.20 0.20 -8.68
N ALA A 308 2.15 -0.60 -8.51
CA ALA A 308 1.08 -0.75 -9.49
C ALA A 308 -0.24 -1.10 -8.80
N ASN A 309 -1.25 -0.24 -9.00
CA ASN A 309 -2.62 -0.53 -8.58
C ASN A 309 -3.34 -1.22 -9.76
N ILE A 310 -3.69 -2.48 -9.57
CA ILE A 310 -4.27 -3.34 -10.63
C ILE A 310 -5.70 -3.71 -10.23
N PHE A 311 -6.61 -2.79 -10.49
CA PHE A 311 -8.04 -3.02 -10.42
C PHE A 311 -8.58 -3.35 -11.82
N VAL A 312 -8.74 -4.64 -12.10
CA VAL A 312 -9.16 -5.14 -13.41
C VAL A 312 -10.37 -6.05 -13.27
N ALA A 313 -11.29 -6.00 -14.24
CA ALA A 313 -12.51 -6.81 -14.25
C ALA A 313 -12.24 -8.32 -14.11
N THR A 314 -11.16 -8.79 -14.72
CA THR A 314 -10.81 -10.21 -14.77
C THR A 314 -9.85 -10.59 -13.65
N ALA A 315 -10.14 -11.68 -12.95
CA ALA A 315 -9.21 -12.23 -11.97
C ALA A 315 -7.95 -12.87 -12.60
N ASN A 316 -7.87 -12.99 -13.93
CA ASN A 316 -6.65 -13.40 -14.60
C ASN A 316 -5.78 -12.18 -14.94
N THR A 317 -4.81 -11.88 -14.06
CA THR A 317 -4.04 -10.63 -14.07
C THR A 317 -2.88 -10.63 -15.07
N ALA A 318 -2.67 -11.73 -15.81
CA ALA A 318 -1.50 -11.88 -16.67
C ALA A 318 -1.37 -10.85 -17.78
N LYS A 319 -2.50 -10.47 -18.37
CA LYS A 319 -2.50 -9.43 -19.39
C LYS A 319 -2.09 -8.07 -18.82
N ALA A 320 -2.57 -7.71 -17.62
CA ALA A 320 -2.20 -6.46 -16.96
C ALA A 320 -0.70 -6.42 -16.65
N VAL A 321 -0.15 -7.49 -16.08
CA VAL A 321 1.30 -7.61 -15.81
C VAL A 321 2.12 -7.48 -17.10
N SER A 322 1.67 -8.10 -18.20
CA SER A 322 2.36 -8.04 -19.49
C SER A 322 2.50 -6.61 -20.04
N TYR A 323 1.50 -5.74 -19.82
CA TYR A 323 1.57 -4.35 -20.26
C TYR A 323 2.63 -3.55 -19.50
N TYR A 324 2.73 -3.72 -18.19
CA TYR A 324 3.80 -3.10 -17.40
C TYR A 324 5.18 -3.59 -17.82
N ARG A 325 5.35 -4.91 -18.05
CA ARG A 325 6.61 -5.47 -18.56
C ARG A 325 6.98 -4.90 -19.93
N ALA A 326 6.01 -4.72 -20.83
CA ALA A 326 6.24 -4.13 -22.15
C ALA A 326 6.64 -2.64 -22.07
N ALA A 327 6.02 -1.86 -21.17
CA ALA A 327 6.38 -0.47 -20.93
C ALA A 327 7.83 -0.35 -20.42
N LEU A 328 8.21 -1.17 -19.44
CA LEU A 328 9.57 -1.21 -18.90
C LEU A 328 10.62 -1.63 -19.94
N LYS A 329 10.30 -2.61 -20.79
CA LYS A 329 11.18 -2.99 -21.90
C LYS A 329 11.40 -1.81 -22.86
N THR A 330 10.34 -1.07 -23.18
CA THR A 330 10.40 0.13 -24.04
C THR A 330 11.25 1.23 -23.39
N ALA A 331 11.13 1.42 -22.08
CA ALA A 331 11.94 2.34 -21.27
C ALA A 331 13.39 1.87 -21.04
N LYS A 332 13.79 0.72 -21.61
CA LYS A 332 15.09 0.07 -21.42
C LYS A 332 15.39 -0.24 -19.94
N ASP A 333 14.38 -0.57 -19.15
CA ASP A 333 14.50 -0.95 -17.74
C ASP A 333 13.75 -2.28 -17.45
N PRO A 334 14.01 -3.36 -18.22
CA PRO A 334 13.20 -4.57 -18.18
C PRO A 334 13.27 -5.31 -16.85
N ASN A 335 14.35 -5.09 -16.08
CA ASN A 335 14.62 -5.83 -14.86
C ASN A 335 14.03 -5.20 -13.60
N LEU A 336 13.47 -3.99 -13.70
CA LEU A 336 12.91 -3.29 -12.55
C LEU A 336 11.84 -4.16 -11.86
N PRO A 337 11.99 -4.44 -10.55
CA PRO A 337 11.00 -5.15 -9.77
C PRO A 337 9.66 -4.42 -9.71
N MET A 338 8.59 -5.19 -9.57
CA MET A 338 7.22 -4.69 -9.42
C MET A 338 6.60 -5.14 -8.11
N ILE A 339 5.90 -4.22 -7.47
CA ILE A 339 5.02 -4.49 -6.35
C ILE A 339 3.60 -4.19 -6.82
N VAL A 340 2.72 -5.19 -6.77
CA VAL A 340 1.28 -4.93 -6.94
C VAL A 340 0.79 -4.38 -5.62
N THR A 341 0.68 -3.07 -5.57
CA THR A 341 0.48 -2.29 -4.34
C THR A 341 -0.98 -2.25 -3.92
N GLU A 342 -1.91 -2.44 -4.85
CA GLU A 342 -3.33 -2.65 -4.57
C GLU A 342 -3.96 -3.52 -5.66
N PHE A 343 -4.78 -4.47 -5.25
CA PHE A 343 -5.75 -5.15 -6.12
C PHE A 343 -6.93 -5.64 -5.27
N SER A 344 -8.14 -5.62 -5.83
CA SER A 344 -9.34 -6.07 -5.12
C SER A 344 -10.57 -6.20 -6.02
N TRP A 345 -11.62 -6.80 -5.45
CA TRP A 345 -13.00 -6.72 -5.91
C TRP A 345 -13.88 -6.32 -4.73
N SER A 346 -14.86 -5.46 -4.98
CA SER A 346 -15.83 -5.01 -3.98
C SER A 346 -16.97 -6.01 -3.86
N SER A 347 -17.41 -6.34 -2.64
CA SER A 347 -18.60 -7.17 -2.41
C SER A 347 -19.92 -6.38 -2.33
N ALA A 348 -19.97 -5.17 -2.90
CA ALA A 348 -21.09 -4.24 -2.72
C ALA A 348 -22.38 -4.62 -3.48
N ILE A 349 -22.36 -5.59 -4.40
CA ILE A 349 -23.45 -5.78 -5.37
C ILE A 349 -24.82 -6.07 -4.72
N THR A 350 -24.82 -6.67 -3.54
CA THR A 350 -26.04 -7.05 -2.81
C THR A 350 -26.61 -5.89 -1.99
N ASN A 351 -25.76 -4.94 -1.60
CA ASN A 351 -26.07 -3.93 -0.58
C ASN A 351 -26.10 -2.50 -1.13
N MET A 352 -25.64 -2.31 -2.37
CA MET A 352 -25.60 -1.03 -3.06
C MET A 352 -26.41 -1.17 -4.35
N PRO A 353 -27.61 -0.56 -4.47
CA PRO A 353 -28.42 -0.65 -5.68
C PRO A 353 -27.62 -0.14 -6.88
N ILE A 354 -27.37 -1.04 -7.84
CA ILE A 354 -26.49 -0.84 -9.00
C ILE A 354 -26.94 0.38 -9.86
N SER A 355 -28.15 0.91 -9.68
CA SER A 355 -28.64 2.12 -10.36
C SER A 355 -28.20 3.45 -9.70
N SER A 356 -28.04 3.51 -8.37
CA SER A 356 -27.55 4.68 -7.64
C SER A 356 -26.04 4.61 -7.35
N ALA A 357 -25.46 3.41 -7.43
CA ALA A 357 -24.10 3.10 -7.03
C ALA A 357 -22.99 3.70 -7.90
N PHE A 358 -23.34 4.32 -9.03
CA PHE A 358 -22.34 4.76 -10.00
C PHE A 358 -22.06 6.25 -10.02
N CYS A 359 -23.00 7.11 -9.64
CA CYS A 359 -22.70 8.53 -9.52
C CYS A 359 -23.76 9.18 -8.59
N PRO A 360 -23.46 9.56 -7.33
CA PRO A 360 -24.29 10.52 -6.61
C PRO A 360 -23.97 11.93 -7.14
N HIS A 361 -24.94 12.58 -7.78
CA HIS A 361 -25.00 14.03 -7.71
C HIS A 361 -25.15 14.43 -6.23
N ALA A 362 -24.49 15.53 -5.87
CA ALA A 362 -24.69 16.31 -4.64
C ALA A 362 -23.90 15.86 -3.39
N VAL A 363 -22.62 16.26 -3.30
CA VAL A 363 -22.21 17.34 -2.37
C VAL A 363 -21.02 18.12 -2.97
N ALA A 364 -21.29 19.28 -3.55
CA ALA A 364 -20.36 20.40 -3.82
C ALA A 364 -18.97 20.16 -4.49
N LEU A 365 -18.74 19.05 -5.21
CA LEU A 365 -17.58 18.87 -6.10
C LEU A 365 -18.08 18.33 -7.46
N PRO A 366 -17.45 18.69 -8.60
CA PRO A 366 -17.83 18.09 -9.87
C PRO A 366 -17.60 16.57 -9.78
N ALA A 367 -18.67 15.81 -10.01
CA ALA A 367 -18.66 14.35 -9.99
C ALA A 367 -17.47 13.82 -10.80
N ASP A 368 -16.66 12.95 -10.21
CA ASP A 368 -15.60 12.26 -10.94
C ASP A 368 -16.21 11.13 -11.78
N PRO A 369 -16.25 11.25 -13.12
CA PRO A 369 -16.85 10.25 -13.99
C PRO A 369 -16.05 8.93 -14.04
N THR A 370 -14.87 8.86 -13.43
CA THR A 370 -14.06 7.62 -13.41
C THR A 370 -14.54 6.59 -12.40
N GLN A 371 -15.22 7.01 -11.32
CA GLN A 371 -15.88 6.04 -10.40
C GLN A 371 -17.01 5.28 -11.11
N CYS A 372 -17.69 5.93 -12.07
CA CYS A 372 -18.70 5.31 -12.91
C CYS A 372 -18.11 4.16 -13.80
N LYS A 373 -16.77 4.02 -13.92
CA LYS A 373 -16.04 2.98 -14.69
C LYS A 373 -15.70 1.69 -13.88
N MET A 374 -15.85 1.68 -12.55
CA MET A 374 -15.40 0.58 -11.69
C MET A 374 -16.44 -0.54 -11.47
N LYS A 375 -17.58 -0.50 -12.17
CA LYS A 375 -18.65 -1.53 -12.06
C LYS A 375 -18.17 -2.97 -12.25
N THR A 376 -17.12 -3.13 -13.05
CA THR A 376 -16.62 -4.43 -13.47
C THR A 376 -15.85 -5.16 -12.38
N ILE A 377 -15.52 -4.48 -11.28
CA ILE A 377 -14.86 -5.08 -10.11
C ILE A 377 -15.82 -5.22 -8.91
N VAL A 378 -17.12 -4.97 -9.11
CA VAL A 378 -18.17 -5.13 -8.09
C VAL A 378 -18.82 -6.51 -8.24
N THR A 379 -18.97 -7.21 -7.12
CA THR A 379 -19.46 -8.58 -7.01
C THR A 379 -20.18 -8.76 -5.68
N ASP A 380 -20.67 -9.95 -5.37
CA ASP A 380 -21.05 -10.38 -4.02
C ASP A 380 -19.82 -10.93 -3.25
N GLU A 381 -20.00 -11.31 -1.98
CA GLU A 381 -18.90 -11.84 -1.16
C GLU A 381 -18.31 -13.15 -1.71
N ALA A 382 -19.14 -14.00 -2.35
CA ALA A 382 -18.71 -15.25 -2.95
C ALA A 382 -17.79 -14.99 -4.16
N GLY A 383 -18.17 -14.07 -5.04
CA GLY A 383 -17.35 -13.68 -6.18
C GLY A 383 -16.12 -12.86 -5.79
N GLN A 384 -16.18 -12.06 -4.72
CA GLN A 384 -14.98 -11.40 -4.15
C GLN A 384 -13.96 -12.47 -3.73
N SER A 385 -14.42 -13.47 -2.97
CA SER A 385 -13.59 -14.58 -2.51
C SER A 385 -13.01 -15.41 -3.67
N LYS A 386 -13.83 -15.74 -4.68
CA LYS A 386 -13.40 -16.46 -5.89
C LYS A 386 -12.35 -15.67 -6.69
N ASN A 387 -12.57 -14.38 -6.89
CA ASN A 387 -11.67 -13.52 -7.65
C ASN A 387 -10.33 -13.33 -6.94
N LEU A 388 -10.34 -13.15 -5.61
CA LEU A 388 -9.14 -13.11 -4.79
C LEU A 388 -8.27 -14.35 -5.02
N GLY A 389 -8.84 -15.55 -4.86
CA GLY A 389 -8.10 -16.79 -5.01
C GLY A 389 -7.52 -16.96 -6.42
N THR A 390 -8.32 -16.65 -7.44
CA THR A 390 -7.91 -16.73 -8.85
C THR A 390 -6.80 -15.73 -9.18
N ALA A 391 -6.88 -14.49 -8.68
CA ALA A 391 -5.89 -13.45 -8.90
C ALA A 391 -4.56 -13.78 -8.22
N VAL A 392 -4.57 -14.24 -6.96
CA VAL A 392 -3.36 -14.67 -6.25
C VAL A 392 -2.69 -15.84 -6.98
N ASP A 393 -3.46 -16.84 -7.44
CA ASP A 393 -2.92 -17.95 -8.24
C ASP A 393 -2.35 -17.47 -9.60
N SER A 394 -2.98 -16.47 -10.23
CA SER A 394 -2.48 -15.86 -11.46
C SER A 394 -1.14 -15.15 -11.22
N TYR A 395 -1.05 -14.30 -10.20
CA TYR A 395 0.19 -13.62 -9.84
C TYR A 395 1.31 -14.58 -9.43
N ALA A 396 1.00 -15.63 -8.67
CA ALA A 396 1.98 -16.63 -8.26
C ALA A 396 2.67 -17.31 -9.46
N LYS A 397 1.93 -17.57 -10.54
CA LYS A 397 2.48 -18.12 -11.80
C LYS A 397 3.43 -17.15 -12.53
N MET A 398 3.34 -15.86 -12.22
CA MET A 398 4.06 -14.79 -12.91
C MET A 398 5.16 -14.14 -12.07
N ILE A 399 5.45 -14.65 -10.87
CA ILE A 399 6.47 -14.06 -9.99
C ILE A 399 7.79 -13.84 -10.73
N SER A 400 8.29 -14.88 -11.40
CA SER A 400 9.55 -14.82 -12.14
C SER A 400 9.45 -13.92 -13.38
N SER A 401 8.49 -14.17 -14.28
CA SER A 401 8.38 -13.43 -15.55
C SER A 401 7.92 -11.97 -15.40
N GLY A 402 7.17 -11.68 -14.33
CA GLY A 402 6.66 -10.36 -14.00
C GLY A 402 7.58 -9.55 -13.09
N HIS A 403 8.65 -10.17 -12.57
CA HIS A 403 9.54 -9.60 -11.54
C HIS A 403 8.73 -9.08 -10.33
N ILE A 404 7.70 -9.85 -9.95
CA ILE A 404 6.79 -9.44 -8.88
C ILE A 404 7.44 -9.80 -7.55
N ILE A 405 7.63 -8.82 -6.69
CA ILE A 405 8.29 -8.98 -5.39
C ILE A 405 7.35 -8.70 -4.20
N GLY A 406 6.10 -8.29 -4.46
CA GLY A 406 5.07 -8.12 -3.44
C GLY A 406 3.68 -7.95 -4.04
N LEU A 407 2.66 -8.37 -3.30
CA LEU A 407 1.24 -8.33 -3.63
C LEU A 407 0.43 -7.87 -2.41
N TYR A 408 -0.36 -6.82 -2.55
CA TYR A 408 -1.16 -6.26 -1.46
C TYR A 408 -2.64 -6.24 -1.83
N TRP A 409 -3.45 -6.95 -1.04
CA TRP A 409 -4.90 -6.92 -1.18
C TRP A 409 -5.46 -5.66 -0.54
N TYR A 410 -6.27 -4.91 -1.29
CA TYR A 410 -7.02 -3.77 -0.76
C TYR A 410 -8.43 -4.22 -0.34
N SER A 411 -8.76 -4.36 0.93
CA SER A 411 -7.99 -4.02 2.13
C SER A 411 -8.19 -5.07 3.23
N TRP A 412 -7.49 -4.93 4.36
CA TRP A 412 -7.68 -5.78 5.54
C TRP A 412 -9.14 -5.77 6.04
N ALA A 413 -9.77 -4.60 6.02
CA ALA A 413 -11.07 -4.38 6.62
C ALA A 413 -11.80 -3.19 6.00
N SER A 414 -13.13 -3.25 5.97
CA SER A 414 -14.00 -2.15 5.55
C SER A 414 -15.35 -2.18 6.28
N LYS A 415 -16.10 -1.07 6.33
CA LYS A 415 -17.35 -0.99 7.12
C LYS A 415 -18.52 -1.85 6.62
N ASN A 416 -18.45 -2.32 5.37
CA ASN A 416 -19.46 -3.13 4.67
C ASN A 416 -20.86 -2.51 4.67
N SER A 417 -20.92 -1.18 4.62
CA SER A 417 -22.14 -0.36 4.70
C SER A 417 -21.93 0.96 3.93
N GLY A 418 -23.02 1.68 3.64
CA GLY A 418 -22.98 2.94 2.91
C GLY A 418 -23.32 2.80 1.42
N THR A 419 -23.60 3.92 0.78
CA THR A 419 -24.12 3.97 -0.61
C THR A 419 -23.23 4.74 -1.57
N ASP A 420 -22.10 5.26 -1.09
CA ASP A 420 -21.35 6.31 -1.81
C ASP A 420 -19.97 5.83 -2.28
N SER A 421 -19.50 4.67 -1.80
CA SER A 421 -18.20 4.11 -2.15
C SER A 421 -18.22 2.59 -2.18
N ILE A 422 -17.85 2.02 -3.33
CA ILE A 422 -17.68 0.55 -3.46
C ILE A 422 -16.55 0.01 -2.57
N TRP A 423 -15.62 0.86 -2.16
CA TRP A 423 -14.47 0.47 -1.33
C TRP A 423 -14.87 0.16 0.10
N ASP A 424 -16.04 0.63 0.53
CA ASP A 424 -16.64 0.29 1.81
C ASP A 424 -16.94 -1.22 1.94
N TYR A 425 -16.89 -1.96 0.84
CA TYR A 425 -17.15 -3.40 0.75
C TYR A 425 -15.90 -4.21 0.29
N SER A 426 -14.70 -3.63 0.31
CA SER A 426 -13.47 -4.27 -0.21
C SER A 426 -12.68 -5.10 0.81
N GLY A 427 -12.99 -4.98 2.10
CA GLY A 427 -12.25 -5.64 3.18
C GLY A 427 -12.29 -7.17 3.14
N LEU A 428 -11.23 -7.82 3.65
CA LEU A 428 -11.25 -9.24 4.05
C LEU A 428 -12.11 -9.45 5.30
N ASN A 429 -12.20 -8.43 6.14
CA ASN A 429 -13.10 -8.35 7.28
C ASN A 429 -14.11 -7.22 7.05
N SER A 430 -15.31 -7.34 7.62
CA SER A 430 -16.17 -6.20 7.89
C SER A 430 -15.94 -5.68 9.31
N VAL A 431 -16.10 -4.37 9.50
CA VAL A 431 -15.95 -3.73 10.81
C VAL A 431 -17.15 -2.83 11.08
N THR A 432 -17.71 -2.89 12.28
CA THR A 432 -18.80 -2.03 12.73
C THR A 432 -18.61 -1.75 14.21
N GLY A 433 -18.34 -0.49 14.54
CA GLY A 433 -17.72 -0.12 15.80
C GLY A 433 -16.48 -0.99 16.10
N SER A 434 -16.40 -1.53 17.33
CA SER A 434 -15.31 -2.45 17.72
C SER A 434 -15.45 -3.90 17.20
N THR A 435 -16.56 -4.24 16.53
CA THR A 435 -16.82 -5.60 16.07
C THR A 435 -16.18 -5.85 14.72
N VAL A 436 -15.38 -6.92 14.61
CA VAL A 436 -14.72 -7.33 13.36
C VAL A 436 -15.16 -8.73 12.95
N THR A 437 -15.87 -8.81 11.82
CA THR A 437 -16.43 -10.05 11.28
C THR A 437 -15.66 -10.49 10.05
N ALA A 438 -15.23 -11.75 10.01
CA ALA A 438 -14.52 -12.29 8.85
C ALA A 438 -15.49 -12.47 7.67
N LYS A 439 -15.09 -12.01 6.48
CA LYS A 439 -15.81 -12.29 5.23
C LYS A 439 -15.28 -13.57 4.59
N PRO A 440 -16.02 -14.22 3.67
CA PRO A 440 -15.55 -15.40 2.94
C PRO A 440 -14.19 -15.21 2.24
N ALA A 441 -13.85 -13.98 1.85
CA ALA A 441 -12.57 -13.64 1.25
C ALA A 441 -11.37 -13.88 2.19
N LEU A 442 -11.52 -13.71 3.52
CA LEU A 442 -10.44 -13.94 4.49
C LEU A 442 -9.97 -15.40 4.49
N ALA A 443 -10.91 -16.35 4.41
CA ALA A 443 -10.57 -17.77 4.38
C ALA A 443 -9.78 -18.14 3.12
N THR A 444 -10.18 -17.60 1.97
CA THR A 444 -9.46 -17.78 0.69
C THR A 444 -8.09 -17.13 0.74
N PHE A 445 -7.97 -15.89 1.24
CA PHE A 445 -6.68 -15.23 1.46
C PHE A 445 -5.77 -16.10 2.33
N THR A 446 -6.27 -16.56 3.46
CA THR A 446 -5.52 -17.41 4.41
C THR A 446 -5.02 -18.68 3.74
N SER A 447 -5.90 -19.38 3.01
CA SER A 447 -5.52 -20.59 2.27
C SER A 447 -4.39 -20.34 1.27
N ARG A 448 -4.44 -19.22 0.54
CA ARG A 448 -3.41 -18.87 -0.45
C ARG A 448 -2.12 -18.39 0.18
N ALA A 449 -2.18 -17.59 1.25
CA ALA A 449 -1.02 -17.18 2.02
C ALA A 449 -0.25 -18.40 2.56
N MET A 450 -0.95 -19.28 3.29
CA MET A 450 -0.38 -20.51 3.85
C MET A 450 0.28 -21.40 2.79
N LYS A 451 -0.37 -21.56 1.63
CA LYS A 451 0.20 -22.30 0.49
C LYS A 451 1.49 -21.66 -0.04
N LEU A 452 1.48 -20.35 -0.29
CA LEU A 452 2.66 -19.66 -0.84
C LEU A 452 3.84 -19.66 0.15
N GLU A 453 3.53 -19.55 1.43
CA GLU A 453 4.50 -19.44 2.52
C GLU A 453 5.03 -20.81 2.98
N GLY A 454 4.36 -21.90 2.59
CA GLY A 454 4.72 -23.27 3.00
C GLY A 454 4.31 -23.57 4.45
N CYS A 455 3.16 -23.07 4.89
CA CYS A 455 2.73 -23.09 6.28
C CYS A 455 1.36 -23.78 6.41
N LYS A 456 1.07 -24.39 7.56
CA LYS A 456 -0.29 -24.85 7.87
C LYS A 456 -1.04 -23.81 8.69
N THR A 457 -0.39 -23.30 9.72
CA THR A 457 -0.90 -22.26 10.60
C THR A 457 0.21 -21.32 11.03
N LYS A 458 -0.17 -20.14 11.49
CA LYS A 458 0.74 -19.11 12.01
C LYS A 458 0.17 -18.48 13.27
N ARG A 459 1.10 -18.00 14.09
CA ARG A 459 0.82 -17.08 15.21
C ARG A 459 1.49 -15.73 15.02
N VAL A 460 2.68 -15.73 14.41
CA VAL A 460 3.42 -14.55 13.98
C VAL A 460 3.81 -14.74 12.51
N ALA A 461 4.02 -13.65 11.79
CA ALA A 461 4.33 -13.66 10.36
C ALA A 461 5.60 -14.45 10.02
N THR A 462 6.60 -14.45 10.91
CA THR A 462 7.93 -15.04 10.70
C THR A 462 8.01 -16.54 10.98
N ALA A 463 6.99 -17.15 11.59
CA ALA A 463 7.07 -18.53 12.07
C ALA A 463 5.85 -19.36 11.67
N CYS A 464 6.11 -20.56 11.16
CA CYS A 464 5.07 -21.49 10.72
C CYS A 464 4.99 -22.70 11.62
N ALA A 465 3.78 -23.05 12.05
CA ALA A 465 3.52 -24.37 12.60
C ALA A 465 3.26 -25.33 11.42
N THR A 466 4.02 -26.42 11.40
CA THR A 466 4.01 -27.43 10.32
C THR A 466 3.37 -28.74 10.74
N LYS A 467 3.06 -28.92 12.03
CA LYS A 467 2.43 -30.12 12.58
C LYS A 467 0.94 -29.88 12.77
#